data_AF-A0A139BRB7-F1
#
_entry.id   AF-A0A139BRB7-F1
#
_cell.length_a   1.000
_cell.length_b   1.000
_cell.length_c   1.000
_cell.angle_alpha   90.00
_cell.angle_beta   90.00
_cell.angle_gamma   90.00
#
_symmetry.space_group_name_H-M   'P 1'
#
loop_
_entity.id
_entity.type
_entity.pdbx_description
1 polymer ?
#
loop_
_entity_poly.entity_id
_entity_poly.type
_entity_poly.pdbx_seq_one_letter_code
_entity_poly.pdbx_strand_id
1 'polypeptide(L)' 'MKGNMMNRIDVPIAQLSFTQKLDLMEMLWADMVVNEKNLDSPAWHGTILSDREAALNTGKVTVSNWEEAKERIKKNIS' A
#
# COMPACT_ATOMS: atom_id res chain seq x y z
N MET A 1 32.90 -14.64 -0.37
CA MET A 1 31.52 -14.11 -0.48
C MET A 1 30.77 -14.53 0.77
N LYS A 2 30.53 -13.62 1.72
CA LYS A 2 29.71 -13.92 2.90
C LYS A 2 28.26 -13.72 2.48
N GLY A 3 27.51 -14.81 2.38
CA GLY A 3 26.07 -14.75 2.14
C GLY A 3 25.41 -13.94 3.26
N ASN A 4 24.62 -12.95 2.88
CA ASN A 4 23.82 -12.17 3.81
C ASN A 4 22.85 -13.14 4.51
N MET A 5 23.08 -13.45 5.79
CA MET A 5 22.14 -14.25 6.58
C MET A 5 20.88 -13.41 6.77
N MET A 6 19.79 -13.76 6.08
CA MET A 6 18.48 -13.25 6.44
C MET A 6 18.15 -13.75 7.85
N ASN A 7 18.30 -12.88 8.84
CA ASN A 7 17.77 -13.11 10.19
C ASN A 7 16.24 -13.17 10.07
N ARG A 8 15.70 -14.39 10.05
CA ARG A 8 14.25 -14.65 10.03
C ARG A 8 13.75 -14.60 11.46
N ILE A 9 12.72 -13.80 11.69
CA ILE A 9 11.97 -13.81 12.95
C ILE A 9 10.86 -14.85 12.79
N ASP A 10 10.89 -15.92 13.58
CA ASP A 10 9.84 -16.92 13.61
C ASP A 10 8.69 -16.44 14.49
N VAL A 11 7.68 -15.85 13.86
CA VAL A 11 6.41 -15.49 14.53
C VAL A 11 5.42 -16.63 14.29
N PRO A 12 4.74 -17.17 15.33
CA PRO A 12 3.76 -18.25 15.17
C PRO A 12 2.44 -17.73 14.60
N ILE A 13 2.47 -17.18 13.37
CA ILE A 13 1.33 -16.54 12.70
C ILE A 13 0.10 -17.45 12.64
N ALA A 14 0.31 -18.77 12.51
CA ALA A 14 -0.78 -19.75 12.48
C ALA A 14 -1.64 -19.77 13.76
N GLN A 15 -1.07 -19.37 14.91
CA GLN A 15 -1.77 -19.32 16.19
C GLN A 15 -2.58 -18.04 16.40
N LEU A 16 -2.38 -17.02 15.56
CA LEU A 16 -3.12 -15.77 15.63
C LEU A 16 -4.53 -15.95 15.05
N SER A 17 -5.53 -15.39 15.72
CA SER A 17 -6.85 -15.18 15.13
C SER A 17 -6.77 -14.27 13.90
N PHE A 18 -7.81 -14.27 13.07
CA PHE A 18 -7.86 -13.40 11.88
C PHE A 18 -7.67 -11.92 12.25
N THR A 19 -8.37 -11.43 13.28
CA THR A 19 -8.25 -10.04 13.75
C THR A 19 -6.83 -9.73 14.24
N GLN A 20 -6.19 -10.65 14.97
CA GLN A 20 -4.80 -10.44 15.41
C GLN A 20 -3.80 -10.41 14.25
N LYS A 21 -4.07 -11.14 13.16
CA LYS A 21 -3.24 -11.04 11.95
C LYS A 21 -3.38 -9.69 11.27
N LEU A 22 -4.60 -9.15 11.21
CA LEU A 22 -4.84 -7.80 10.68
C LEU A 22 -4.15 -6.73 11.53
N ASP A 23 -4.32 -6.78 12.84
CA ASP A 23 -3.67 -5.86 13.78
C ASP A 23 -2.14 -5.92 13.67
N LEU A 24 -1.56 -7.13 13.60
CA LEU A 24 -0.13 -7.30 13.36
C LEU A 24 0.32 -6.68 12.02
N MET A 25 -0.46 -6.88 10.95
CA MET A 25 -0.16 -6.28 9.65
C MET A 25 -0.19 -4.75 9.71
N GLU A 26 -1.16 -4.17 10.42
CA GLU A 26 -1.27 -2.71 10.60
C GLU A 26 -0.12 -2.14 11.42
N MET A 27 0.27 -2.79 12.53
CA MET A 27 1.42 -2.39 13.33
C MET A 27 2.72 -2.42 12.52
N LEU A 28 2.94 -3.49 11.75
CA LEU A 28 4.11 -3.61 10.87
C LEU A 28 4.11 -2.52 9.80
N TRP A 29 2.96 -2.26 9.18
CA TRP A 29 2.82 -1.21 8.18
C TRP A 29 3.14 0.18 8.77
N ALA A 30 2.58 0.50 9.94
CA ALA A 30 2.83 1.78 10.61
C ALA A 30 4.32 1.99 10.95
N ASP A 31 5.00 0.94 11.43
CA ASP A 31 6.44 1.00 11.73
C ASP A 31 7.30 1.19 10.46
N MET A 32 6.94 0.52 9.36
CA MET A 32 7.65 0.66 8.08
C MET A 32 7.53 2.05 7.47
N VAL A 33 6.37 2.69 7.57
CA VAL A 33 6.14 4.05 7.03
C VAL A 33 7.04 5.09 7.69
N VAL A 34 7.37 4.94 8.98
CA VAL A 34 8.27 5.87 9.68
C VAL A 34 9.71 5.80 9.12
N ASN A 35 10.10 4.65 8.55
CA ASN A 35 11.43 4.38 8.00
C ASN A 35 11.47 4.40 6.46
N GLU A 36 10.44 4.95 5.81
CA GLU A 36 10.20 4.91 4.35
C GLU A 36 11.34 5.48 3.50
N LYS A 37 12.22 6.32 4.08
CA LYS A 37 13.33 6.98 3.38
C LYS A 37 14.33 6.05 2.68
N ASN A 38 14.25 4.74 2.91
CA ASN A 38 15.19 3.75 2.38
C ASN A 38 14.62 2.88 1.25
N LEU A 39 13.39 3.10 0.79
CA LEU A 39 12.81 2.31 -0.31
C LEU A 39 12.65 3.15 -1.57
N ASP A 40 13.51 2.89 -2.56
CA ASP A 40 13.34 3.48 -3.88
C ASP A 40 12.04 2.97 -4.50
N SER A 41 11.23 3.90 -5.00
CA SER A 41 10.06 3.55 -5.81
C SER A 41 10.49 2.72 -7.02
N PRO A 42 9.71 1.71 -7.44
CA PRO A 42 9.99 0.98 -8.67
C PRO A 42 10.13 1.91 -9.87
N ALA A 43 11.02 1.58 -10.82
CA ALA A 43 11.30 2.42 -11.98
C ALA A 43 10.05 2.79 -12.81
N TRP A 44 9.04 1.91 -12.83
CA TRP A 44 7.78 2.15 -13.55
C TRP A 44 6.85 3.15 -12.84
N HIS A 45 7.04 3.40 -11.54
CA HIS A 45 6.10 4.18 -10.72
C HIS A 45 6.00 5.62 -11.21
N GLY A 46 7.15 6.24 -11.52
CA GLY A 46 7.19 7.61 -12.03
C GLY A 46 6.42 7.78 -13.34
N THR A 47 6.59 6.87 -14.30
CA THR A 47 5.88 6.92 -15.59
C THR A 47 4.36 6.90 -15.40
N ILE A 48 3.84 6.00 -14.56
CA ILE A 48 2.41 5.90 -14.29
C ILE A 48 1.87 7.17 -13.63
N LEU A 49 2.63 7.79 -12.71
CA LEU A 49 2.22 9.05 -12.09
C LEU A 49 2.16 10.19 -13.11
N SER A 50 3.17 10.31 -13.97
CA SER A 50 3.20 11.33 -15.03
C SER A 50 2.05 11.16 -16.02
N ASP A 51 1.74 9.92 -16.43
CA ASP A 51 0.63 9.65 -17.34
C ASP A 51 -0.73 10.03 -16.71
N ARG A 52 -0.92 9.73 -15.42
CA ARG A 52 -2.13 10.09 -14.67
C ARG A 52 -2.27 11.60 -14.49
N GLU A 53 -1.18 12.29 -14.20
CA GLU A 53 -1.15 13.74 -14.09
C GLU A 53 -1.48 14.42 -15.43
N ALA A 54 -0.90 13.94 -16.53
CA ALA A 54 -1.22 14.44 -17.87
C ALA A 54 -2.69 14.19 -18.24
N ALA A 55 -3.24 13.02 -17.91
CA ALA A 55 -4.65 12.72 -18.12
C ALA A 55 -5.56 13.65 -17.30
N LEU A 56 -5.17 14.00 -16.07
CA LEU A 56 -5.92 14.92 -15.22
C LEU A 56 -5.91 16.34 -15.80
N ASN A 57 -4.72 16.83 -16.17
CA ASN A 57 -4.53 18.17 -16.74
C ASN A 57 -5.23 18.34 -18.09
N THR A 58 -5.39 17.25 -18.84
CA THR A 58 -6.14 17.24 -20.12
C THR A 58 -7.63 16.94 -19.96
N GLY A 59 -8.13 16.79 -18.72
CA GLY A 59 -9.54 16.52 -18.45
C GLY A 59 -10.03 15.13 -18.84
N LYS A 60 -9.12 14.19 -19.14
CA LYS A 60 -9.45 12.80 -19.49
C LYS A 60 -9.81 11.94 -18.28
N VAL A 61 -9.42 12.37 -17.09
CA VAL A 61 -9.81 11.76 -15.80
C VAL A 61 -10.32 12.83 -14.85
N THR A 62 -11.23 12.44 -13.96
CA THR A 62 -11.79 13.32 -12.94
C THR A 62 -11.40 12.84 -11.55
N VAL A 63 -11.26 13.79 -10.63
CA VAL A 63 -11.09 13.49 -9.20
C VAL A 63 -12.46 13.28 -8.56
N SER A 64 -12.55 12.39 -7.58
CA SER A 64 -13.72 12.25 -6.71
C SER A 64 -13.32 12.62 -5.29
N ASN A 65 -14.24 13.22 -4.54
CA ASN A 65 -14.08 13.27 -3.09
C ASN A 65 -14.00 11.83 -2.55
N TRP A 66 -13.18 11.62 -1.51
CA TRP A 66 -12.96 10.29 -0.96
C TRP A 66 -14.21 9.67 -0.33
N GLU A 67 -15.03 10.46 0.36
CA GLU A 67 -16.29 9.99 0.92
C GLU A 67 -17.29 9.60 -0.18
N GLU A 68 -17.40 10.42 -1.23
CA GLU A 68 -18.25 10.09 -2.38
C GLU A 68 -17.80 8.82 -3.11
N ALA A 69 -16.48 8.62 -3.23
CA ALA A 69 -15.90 7.42 -3.82
C ALA A 69 -16.24 6.18 -3.00
N LYS A 70 -16.12 6.24 -1.66
CA LYS A 70 -16.48 5.14 -0.77
C LYS A 70 -17.96 4.77 -0.89
N GLU A 71 -18.86 5.75 -0.88
CA GLU A 71 -20.30 5.51 -1.04
C GLU A 71 -20.63 4.88 -2.39
N ARG A 72 -20.04 5.39 -3.47
CA ARG A 72 -20.20 4.80 -4.81
C ARG A 72 -19.70 3.36 -4.86
N ILE A 73 -18.55 3.07 -4.27
CA ILE A 73 -17.98 1.72 -4.23
C ILE A 73 -18.94 0.81 -3.44
N LYS A 74 -19.32 1.19 -2.22
CA LYS A 74 -20.25 0.41 -1.36
C LYS A 74 -21.55 0.05 -2.07
N LYS A 75 -22.13 0.98 -2.83
CA LYS A 75 -23.34 0.75 -3.62
C LYS A 75 -23.17 -0.31 -4.73
N ASN A 76 -21.98 -0.47 -5.27
CA ASN A 76 -21.69 -1.38 -6.38
C ASN A 76 -21.20 -2.77 -5.95
N ILE A 77 -20.85 -2.96 -4.67
CA ILE A 77 -20.44 -4.27 -4.13
C ILE A 77 -21.52 -4.95 -3.28
N SER A 78 -22.62 -4.25 -2.98
CA SER A 78 -23.79 -4.81 -2.28
C SER A 78 -24.83 -5.33 -3.26
#